data_AF-A0A426Y3T3-F1
#
_entry.id   AF-A0A426Y3T3-F1
#
_cell.length_a   1.000
_cell.length_b   1.000
_cell.length_c   1.000
_cell.angle_alpha   90.00
_cell.angle_beta   90.00
_cell.angle_gamma   90.00
#
_symmetry.space_group_name_H-M   'P 1'
#
loop_
_entity.id
_entity.type
_entity.pdbx_description
1 polymer ?
#
loop_
_entity_poly.entity_id
_entity_poly.type
_entity_poly.pdbx_seq_one_letter_code
_entity_poly.pdbx_strand_id
1 'polypeptide(L)'
;MILSTLALHCKSITGRRIGCLPFWNLAFYHQADELGSEELLPSEWYRAAAAKIIRLTHVLKDVKQMDGRIISINDSSVITDDCIISHLETFKSLAKAFIEPTTLQLSHRKTNALAAPLVSPKLFCRASERSSTILISLTQVCNFLNVSAQKRKHVRLALCPQVTHHRIWWGVLEEVLQDLKHEMDCLACHSKAFEMGEQILFSCIKFLTDIKGSSSASSPSWMRPDPLNKVEKSLPSRKWEEVLDMLVDLSKVLGQEQNLTYHLSKLDILKEGLYQIKDILVERDISHKEVRRQDYLVQKKLTKSLGHSSKCLFTLLLYYLHGTIRDIEVEVGGGIYECGGTTYLYIGKMLHSSDEGSIKSGIMQLNRALSVYQLVWQTATMDGVLELQGHLWCPEAEERSLTYRGNVYHIHRLRPHRMVFLMNGVRSWPITIHALDHPEKEVVFPGKCEITLVDQPQRQRTAPWAGDDER
;
A
#
# COMPACT_ATOMS: atom_id res chain seq x y z
N MET A 1 31.96 10.01 -29.97
CA MET A 1 32.68 10.16 -28.69
C MET A 1 31.61 10.59 -27.68
N ILE A 2 31.10 9.79 -26.75
CA ILE A 2 31.68 8.75 -25.88
C ILE A 2 30.62 7.62 -25.80
N LEU A 3 30.96 6.42 -26.26
CA LEU A 3 30.12 5.21 -26.19
C LEU A 3 31.07 4.02 -26.13
N SER A 4 31.66 3.73 -24.96
CA SER A 4 32.49 2.55 -24.74
C SER A 4 33.04 2.47 -23.31
N THR A 5 32.20 2.19 -22.29
CA THR A 5 32.75 1.80 -20.96
C THR A 5 31.83 1.01 -20.01
N LEU A 6 30.88 0.19 -20.51
CA LEU A 6 30.10 -0.71 -19.63
C LEU A 6 29.94 -2.16 -20.16
N ALA A 7 30.84 -2.60 -21.04
CA ALA A 7 30.81 -3.97 -21.61
C ALA A 7 31.94 -4.90 -21.11
N LEU A 8 32.61 -4.58 -20.00
CA LEU A 8 33.69 -5.42 -19.46
C LEU A 8 33.57 -5.55 -17.93
N HIS A 9 32.71 -6.47 -17.48
CA HIS A 9 32.93 -7.26 -16.26
C HIS A 9 32.05 -8.52 -16.18
N CYS A 10 31.94 -9.24 -17.31
CA CYS A 10 31.28 -10.54 -17.35
C CYS A 10 32.18 -11.52 -18.12
N LYS A 11 33.11 -12.18 -17.40
CA LYS A 11 33.68 -13.51 -17.70
C LYS A 11 34.82 -13.84 -16.74
N SER A 12 34.51 -14.65 -15.73
CA SER A 12 35.27 -15.86 -15.38
C SER A 12 34.74 -16.36 -14.05
N ILE A 13 34.09 -17.54 -14.07
CA ILE A 13 34.24 -18.66 -13.12
C ILE A 13 33.31 -19.74 -13.68
N THR A 14 33.87 -20.56 -14.57
CA THR A 14 33.38 -21.91 -14.82
C THR A 14 34.10 -22.85 -13.86
N GLY A 15 33.32 -23.67 -13.13
CA GLY A 15 33.80 -24.93 -12.59
C GLY A 15 34.10 -24.97 -11.09
N ARG A 16 33.06 -25.13 -10.27
CA ARG A 16 33.10 -26.04 -9.11
C ARG A 16 31.70 -26.52 -8.80
N ARG A 17 31.52 -27.85 -8.83
CA ARG A 17 30.30 -28.56 -8.43
C ARG A 17 29.95 -28.15 -6.99
N ILE A 18 28.84 -27.45 -6.81
CA ILE A 18 28.18 -27.29 -5.52
C ILE A 18 26.90 -28.12 -5.62
N GLY A 19 26.79 -29.10 -4.73
CA GLY A 19 25.75 -30.13 -4.75
C GLY A 19 24.35 -29.55 -4.80
N CYS A 20 23.50 -30.21 -5.58
CA CYS A 20 22.05 -30.01 -5.61
C CYS A 20 21.48 -30.01 -4.19
N LEU A 21 21.04 -28.84 -3.73
CA LEU A 21 20.01 -28.73 -2.69
C LEU A 21 18.66 -28.77 -3.40
N PRO A 22 17.69 -29.55 -2.88
CA PRO A 22 16.49 -29.90 -3.62
C PRO A 22 15.66 -28.68 -3.96
N PHE A 23 15.15 -28.71 -5.19
CA PHE A 23 14.24 -27.75 -5.79
C PHE A 23 12.91 -27.76 -5.00
N TRP A 24 12.83 -26.97 -3.92
CA TRP A 24 11.58 -26.75 -3.19
C TRP A 24 10.67 -25.89 -4.05
N ASN A 25 9.90 -26.59 -4.90
CA ASN A 25 8.94 -26.02 -5.83
C ASN A 25 7.91 -25.12 -5.12
N LEU A 26 7.45 -24.14 -5.90
CA LEU A 26 6.38 -23.17 -5.64
C LEU A 26 5.08 -23.79 -5.03
N ALA A 27 4.89 -25.10 -5.19
CA ALA A 27 3.71 -25.86 -4.78
C ALA A 27 3.44 -25.90 -3.26
N PHE A 28 4.44 -25.68 -2.40
CA PHE A 28 4.21 -25.66 -0.94
C PHE A 28 3.75 -24.30 -0.40
N TYR A 29 3.90 -23.22 -1.16
CA TYR A 29 3.58 -21.87 -0.67
C TYR A 29 2.09 -21.52 -0.77
N HIS A 30 1.31 -22.29 -1.55
CA HIS A 30 -0.14 -22.16 -1.63
C HIS A 30 -0.91 -23.00 -0.59
N GLN A 31 -0.25 -23.94 0.10
CA GLN A 31 -0.91 -24.78 1.11
C GLN A 31 -1.28 -24.03 2.40
N ALA A 32 -0.71 -22.84 2.64
CA ALA A 32 -1.05 -22.04 3.81
C ALA A 32 -2.45 -21.38 3.72
N ASP A 33 -3.02 -21.25 2.52
CA ASP A 33 -4.38 -20.70 2.32
C ASP A 33 -5.47 -21.79 2.34
N GLU A 34 -5.14 -23.06 2.05
CA GLU A 34 -6.14 -24.15 1.96
C GLU A 34 -6.21 -25.05 3.21
N LEU A 35 -5.18 -25.07 4.06
CA LEU A 35 -5.22 -25.82 5.31
C LEU A 35 -5.77 -24.96 6.44
N GLY A 36 -7.09 -25.06 6.65
CA GLY A 36 -7.79 -24.59 7.87
C GLY A 36 -7.35 -25.29 9.16
N SER A 37 -6.16 -25.89 9.21
CA SER A 37 -5.54 -26.46 10.40
C SER A 37 -4.33 -25.60 10.78
N GLU A 38 -4.34 -25.08 12.01
CA GLU A 38 -3.20 -24.47 12.71
C GLU A 38 -2.07 -25.49 12.95
N GLU A 39 -1.57 -26.15 11.90
CA GLU A 39 -0.41 -27.02 12.01
C GLU A 39 0.83 -26.13 11.92
N LEU A 40 1.39 -25.84 13.10
CA LEU A 40 2.61 -25.04 13.24
C LEU A 40 3.71 -25.63 12.34
N LEU A 41 4.19 -24.84 11.38
CA LEU A 41 5.22 -25.28 10.45
C LEU A 41 6.49 -25.75 11.20
N PRO A 42 7.27 -26.69 10.64
CA PRO A 42 8.51 -27.16 11.25
C PRO A 42 9.48 -26.00 11.54
N SER A 43 10.25 -26.10 12.62
CA SER A 43 11.23 -25.05 12.99
C SER A 43 12.27 -24.77 11.89
N GLU A 44 12.60 -25.78 11.09
CA GLU A 44 13.51 -25.66 9.95
C GLU A 44 12.94 -24.77 8.85
N TRP A 45 11.63 -24.84 8.61
CA TRP A 45 10.95 -23.98 7.66
C TRP A 45 11.05 -22.52 8.08
N TYR A 46 10.78 -22.20 9.36
CA TYR A 46 10.90 -20.84 9.87
C TYR A 46 12.33 -20.30 9.77
N ARG A 47 13.34 -21.14 10.00
CA ARG A 47 14.75 -20.75 9.85
C ARG A 47 15.08 -20.44 8.38
N ALA A 48 14.67 -21.30 7.46
CA ALA A 48 14.87 -21.08 6.03
C ALA A 48 14.12 -19.84 5.51
N ALA A 49 12.88 -19.65 5.96
CA ALA A 49 12.04 -18.51 5.63
C ALA A 49 12.65 -17.20 6.14
N ALA A 50 13.14 -17.16 7.39
CA ALA A 50 13.80 -15.98 7.95
C ALA A 50 15.08 -15.61 7.17
N ALA A 51 15.92 -16.59 6.84
CA ALA A 51 17.10 -16.36 6.01
C ALA A 51 16.72 -15.83 4.61
N LYS A 52 15.63 -16.34 4.03
CA LYS A 52 15.12 -15.88 2.73
C LYS A 52 14.56 -14.45 2.80
N ILE A 53 13.83 -14.10 3.87
CA ILE A 53 13.36 -12.73 4.12
C ILE A 53 14.54 -11.76 4.17
N ILE A 54 15.59 -12.07 4.94
CA ILE A 54 16.79 -11.21 5.03
C ILE A 54 17.42 -11.04 3.63
N ARG A 55 17.57 -12.12 2.86
CA ARG A 55 18.09 -11.99 1.49
C ARG A 55 17.20 -11.11 0.59
N LEU A 56 15.89 -11.26 0.68
CA LEU A 56 14.94 -10.46 -0.11
C LEU A 56 14.97 -8.98 0.29
N THR A 57 15.13 -8.65 1.58
CA THR A 57 15.26 -7.24 2.01
C THR A 57 16.45 -6.54 1.38
N HIS A 58 17.58 -7.24 1.23
CA HIS A 58 18.77 -6.70 0.58
C HIS A 58 18.57 -6.51 -0.93
N VAL A 59 17.85 -7.43 -1.59
CA VAL A 59 17.51 -7.32 -3.01
C VAL A 59 16.51 -6.19 -3.28
N LEU A 60 15.56 -5.99 -2.36
CA LEU A 60 14.48 -5.00 -2.48
C LEU A 60 14.83 -3.64 -1.86
N LYS A 61 16.08 -3.41 -1.45
CA LYS A 61 16.48 -2.20 -0.71
C LYS A 61 16.19 -0.87 -1.45
N ASP A 62 16.27 -0.90 -2.78
CA ASP A 62 16.07 0.26 -3.66
C ASP A 62 14.65 0.29 -4.26
N VAL A 63 13.76 -0.55 -3.74
CA VAL A 63 12.41 -0.75 -4.27
C VAL A 63 11.40 -0.25 -3.25
N LYS A 64 10.37 0.45 -3.68
CA LYS A 64 9.30 0.91 -2.80
C LYS A 64 7.95 0.56 -3.40
N GLN A 65 7.07 -0.04 -2.61
CA GLN A 65 5.68 -0.22 -3.03
C GLN A 65 4.84 0.99 -2.58
N MET A 66 4.29 1.71 -3.54
CA MET A 66 3.37 2.81 -3.30
C MET A 66 2.16 2.73 -4.20
N ASP A 67 0.97 2.78 -3.58
CA ASP A 67 -0.28 3.05 -4.27
C ASP A 67 -0.58 2.10 -5.45
N GLY A 68 -0.32 0.80 -5.28
CA GLY A 68 -0.51 -0.20 -6.34
C GLY A 68 0.69 -0.42 -7.26
N ARG A 69 1.75 0.38 -7.13
CA ARG A 69 2.93 0.32 -7.98
C ARG A 69 4.19 -0.02 -7.21
N ILE A 70 5.10 -0.67 -7.91
CA ILE A 70 6.48 -0.86 -7.46
C ILE A 70 7.30 0.24 -8.12
N ILE A 71 8.04 1.00 -7.31
CA ILE A 71 8.77 2.19 -7.74
C ILE A 71 10.22 2.07 -7.27
N SER A 72 11.18 2.48 -8.09
CA SER A 72 12.58 2.58 -7.67
C SER A 72 12.80 3.82 -6.80
N ILE A 73 13.50 3.66 -5.67
CA ILE A 73 13.78 4.76 -4.73
C ILE A 73 14.69 5.82 -5.37
N ASN A 74 15.57 5.41 -6.30
CA ASN A 74 16.63 6.27 -6.83
C ASN A 74 16.12 7.31 -7.84
N ASP A 75 15.17 6.94 -8.68
CA ASP A 75 14.69 7.71 -9.83
C ASP A 75 13.17 7.86 -9.86
N SER A 76 12.45 7.28 -8.89
CA SER A 76 10.98 7.27 -8.82
C SER A 76 10.30 6.64 -10.05
N SER A 77 11.03 5.84 -10.83
CA SER A 77 10.48 5.15 -11.99
C SER A 77 9.65 3.92 -11.59
N VAL A 78 8.62 3.60 -12.36
CA VAL A 78 7.81 2.39 -12.14
C VAL A 78 8.60 1.16 -12.57
N ILE A 79 8.73 0.20 -11.67
CA ILE A 79 9.39 -1.07 -11.92
C ILE A 79 8.34 -2.07 -12.43
N THR A 80 8.53 -2.55 -13.66
CA THR A 80 7.70 -3.59 -14.29
C THR A 80 8.43 -4.93 -14.41
N ASP A 81 9.62 -5.06 -13.82
CA ASP A 81 10.40 -6.30 -13.81
C ASP A 81 9.70 -7.40 -13.00
N ASP A 82 9.24 -8.45 -13.70
CA ASP A 82 8.56 -9.63 -13.14
C ASP A 82 9.36 -10.32 -12.02
N CYS A 83 10.69 -10.29 -12.10
CA CYS A 83 11.57 -10.87 -11.08
C CYS A 83 11.49 -10.07 -9.77
N ILE A 84 11.52 -8.73 -9.86
CA ILE A 84 11.38 -7.86 -8.68
C ILE A 84 9.97 -7.97 -8.09
N ILE A 85 8.95 -7.98 -8.94
CA ILE A 85 7.55 -8.20 -8.52
C ILE A 85 7.42 -9.53 -7.77
N SER A 86 7.95 -10.62 -8.34
CA SER A 86 7.92 -11.95 -7.73
C SER A 86 8.69 -12.02 -6.40
N HIS A 87 9.84 -11.34 -6.31
CA HIS A 87 10.60 -11.22 -5.07
C HIS A 87 9.83 -10.48 -3.98
N LEU A 88 9.14 -9.39 -4.32
CA LEU A 88 8.30 -8.64 -3.39
C LEU A 88 7.11 -9.47 -2.90
N GLU A 89 6.41 -10.16 -3.80
CA GLU A 89 5.29 -11.03 -3.41
C GLU A 89 5.74 -12.23 -2.57
N THR A 90 6.91 -12.79 -2.88
CA THR A 90 7.54 -13.82 -2.05
C THR A 90 7.89 -13.28 -0.66
N PHE A 91 8.45 -12.06 -0.58
CA PHE A 91 8.76 -11.42 0.70
C PHE A 91 7.48 -11.25 1.54
N LYS A 92 6.42 -10.67 0.97
CA LYS A 92 5.13 -10.45 1.66
C LYS A 92 4.54 -11.77 2.14
N SER A 93 4.51 -12.79 1.29
CA SER A 93 3.94 -14.10 1.62
C SER A 93 4.69 -14.75 2.78
N LEU A 94 6.02 -14.70 2.77
CA LEU A 94 6.84 -15.20 3.87
C LEU A 94 6.63 -14.38 5.14
N ALA A 95 6.68 -13.05 5.05
CA ALA A 95 6.53 -12.15 6.20
C ALA A 95 5.17 -12.31 6.90
N LYS A 96 4.09 -12.57 6.15
CA LYS A 96 2.76 -12.89 6.72
C LYS A 96 2.76 -14.13 7.62
N ALA A 97 3.58 -15.13 7.30
CA ALA A 97 3.70 -16.32 8.14
C ALA A 97 4.37 -16.03 9.50
N PHE A 98 5.11 -14.93 9.62
CA PHE A 98 5.69 -14.44 10.87
C PHE A 98 4.78 -13.46 11.63
N ILE A 99 3.65 -13.05 11.04
CA ILE A 99 2.59 -12.34 11.76
C ILE A 99 1.84 -13.40 12.60
N GLU A 100 2.45 -13.76 13.72
CA GLU A 100 1.81 -14.58 14.74
C GLU A 100 0.77 -13.76 15.51
N PRO A 101 -0.21 -14.44 16.16
CA PRO A 101 -1.04 -13.88 17.22
C PRO A 101 -0.22 -12.98 18.13
N THR A 102 -0.34 -11.66 17.96
CA THR A 102 0.39 -10.75 18.82
C THR A 102 -0.32 -10.77 20.17
N THR A 103 0.03 -11.70 21.06
CA THR A 103 -0.13 -11.47 22.48
C THR A 103 0.82 -10.33 22.77
N LEU A 104 0.31 -9.10 22.91
CA LEU A 104 1.11 -7.94 23.30
C LEU A 104 2.10 -8.33 24.41
N GLN A 105 3.35 -8.59 24.06
CA GLN A 105 4.45 -8.60 25.01
C GLN A 105 4.86 -7.14 25.21
N LEU A 106 4.00 -6.41 25.92
CA LEU A 106 4.43 -5.29 26.76
C LEU A 106 4.93 -5.83 28.11
N SER A 107 5.70 -6.90 28.09
CA SER A 107 6.62 -7.27 29.16
C SER A 107 8.00 -6.87 28.64
N HIS A 108 8.48 -5.66 28.87
CA HIS A 108 9.08 -5.28 30.15
C HIS A 108 8.88 -3.78 30.46
N ARG A 109 7.93 -3.47 31.33
CA ARG A 109 8.12 -2.45 32.38
C ARG A 109 7.62 -3.03 33.70
N LYS A 110 8.51 -3.76 34.39
CA LYS A 110 8.36 -4.00 35.81
C LYS A 110 8.49 -2.67 36.53
N THR A 111 7.36 -2.04 36.82
CA THR A 111 7.24 -1.10 37.93
C THR A 111 5.80 -1.17 38.43
N ASN A 112 5.61 -1.98 39.48
CA ASN A 112 4.65 -1.84 40.56
C ASN A 112 3.40 -0.98 40.31
N ALA A 113 2.24 -1.63 40.12
CA ALA A 113 1.00 -1.31 40.84
C ALA A 113 -0.10 -2.30 40.44
N LEU A 114 -0.92 -2.66 41.42
CA LEU A 114 -2.05 -3.58 41.37
C LEU A 114 -3.08 -3.17 40.30
N ALA A 115 -3.27 -3.99 39.26
CA ALA A 115 -4.48 -4.00 38.44
C ALA A 115 -4.62 -5.35 37.72
N ALA A 116 -5.86 -5.82 37.58
CA ALA A 116 -6.28 -7.11 37.04
C ALA A 116 -5.62 -7.51 35.69
N PRO A 117 -5.57 -8.83 35.36
CA PRO A 117 -5.00 -9.28 34.09
C PRO A 117 -5.89 -8.80 32.93
N LEU A 118 -5.54 -7.68 32.31
CA LEU A 118 -6.06 -7.28 31.01
C LEU A 118 -5.58 -8.34 30.00
N VAL A 119 -6.49 -9.21 29.58
CA VAL A 119 -6.27 -10.13 28.47
C VAL A 119 -6.02 -9.27 27.23
N SER A 120 -4.75 -9.16 26.83
CA SER A 120 -4.36 -8.51 25.59
C SER A 120 -5.10 -9.18 24.42
N PRO A 121 -5.87 -8.44 23.61
CA PRO A 121 -6.58 -9.02 22.50
C PRO A 121 -5.57 -9.64 21.53
N LYS A 122 -5.85 -10.89 21.15
CA LYS A 122 -5.08 -11.66 20.18
C LYS A 122 -5.33 -11.07 18.79
N LEU A 123 -4.45 -10.18 18.31
CA LEU A 123 -4.58 -9.51 17.01
C LEU A 123 -3.98 -10.38 15.89
N PHE A 124 -4.58 -10.31 14.68
CA PHE A 124 -4.10 -10.98 13.46
C PHE A 124 -4.02 -12.51 13.56
N CYS A 125 -4.88 -13.12 14.36
CA CYS A 125 -4.85 -14.57 14.60
C CYS A 125 -5.49 -15.34 13.47
N ARG A 126 -6.56 -14.81 12.85
CA ARG A 126 -7.29 -15.51 11.79
C ARG A 126 -6.56 -15.35 10.46
N ALA A 127 -6.53 -16.41 9.65
CA ALA A 127 -5.99 -16.32 8.29
C ALA A 127 -6.65 -15.19 7.47
N SER A 128 -7.96 -14.99 7.65
CA SER A 128 -8.71 -13.89 7.03
C SER A 128 -8.16 -12.50 7.41
N GLU A 129 -7.65 -12.30 8.63
CA GLU A 129 -7.08 -11.03 9.10
C GLU A 129 -5.68 -10.79 8.50
N ARG A 130 -5.01 -11.83 7.99
CA ARG A 130 -3.69 -11.73 7.34
C ARG A 130 -3.79 -11.63 5.82
N SER A 131 -5.00 -11.73 5.28
CA SER A 131 -5.24 -11.58 3.84
C SER A 131 -4.91 -10.16 3.37
N SER A 132 -4.37 -10.05 2.15
CA SER A 132 -4.20 -8.75 1.48
C SER A 132 -5.52 -8.35 0.86
N THR A 133 -5.88 -7.07 0.90
CA THR A 133 -7.04 -6.55 0.20
C THR A 133 -6.74 -5.17 -0.39
N ILE A 134 -7.16 -4.96 -1.63
CA ILE A 134 -7.20 -3.63 -2.25
C ILE A 134 -8.61 -3.08 -2.04
N LEU A 135 -8.70 -1.89 -1.44
CA LEU A 135 -9.97 -1.20 -1.26
C LEU A 135 -10.34 -0.51 -2.58
N ILE A 136 -11.40 -0.99 -3.20
CA ILE A 136 -11.89 -0.52 -4.51
C ILE A 136 -13.36 -0.14 -4.50
N SER A 137 -14.09 -0.35 -3.41
CA SER A 137 -15.52 -0.04 -3.32
C SER A 137 -16.00 0.23 -1.89
N LEU A 138 -17.08 1.01 -1.76
CA LEU A 138 -17.76 1.19 -0.48
C LEU A 138 -18.36 -0.12 0.05
N THR A 139 -18.74 -1.05 -0.83
CA THR A 139 -19.21 -2.38 -0.44
C THR A 139 -18.17 -3.12 0.40
N GLN A 140 -16.90 -3.12 0.00
CA GLN A 140 -15.84 -3.79 0.76
C GLN A 140 -15.66 -3.14 2.13
N VAL A 141 -15.63 -1.81 2.21
CA VAL A 141 -15.49 -1.06 3.47
C VAL A 141 -16.67 -1.34 4.40
N CYS A 142 -17.90 -1.31 3.88
CA CYS A 142 -19.11 -1.59 4.66
C CYS A 142 -19.20 -3.05 5.10
N ASN A 143 -18.70 -3.99 4.29
CA ASN A 143 -18.62 -5.40 4.67
C ASN A 143 -17.61 -5.59 5.81
N PHE A 144 -16.43 -4.98 5.72
CA PHE A 144 -15.42 -5.05 6.76
C PHE A 144 -15.93 -4.49 8.11
N LEU A 145 -16.63 -3.36 8.08
CA LEU A 145 -17.23 -2.72 9.25
C LEU A 145 -18.55 -3.37 9.72
N ASN A 146 -19.00 -4.46 9.08
CA ASN A 146 -20.28 -5.11 9.36
C ASN A 146 -21.50 -4.15 9.34
N VAL A 147 -21.48 -3.15 8.47
CA VAL A 147 -22.56 -2.15 8.37
C VAL A 147 -23.81 -2.81 7.79
N SER A 148 -24.95 -2.66 8.47
CA SER A 148 -26.23 -3.23 8.04
C SER A 148 -26.73 -2.59 6.72
N ALA A 149 -27.57 -3.30 5.97
CA ALA A 149 -28.11 -2.80 4.71
C ALA A 149 -28.84 -1.45 4.85
N GLN A 150 -29.54 -1.23 5.97
CA GLN A 150 -30.20 0.04 6.27
C GLN A 150 -29.20 1.18 6.48
N LYS A 151 -28.15 0.95 7.29
CA LYS A 151 -27.08 1.93 7.52
C LYS A 151 -26.28 2.20 6.25
N ARG A 152 -26.04 1.20 5.38
CA ARG A 152 -25.43 1.40 4.05
C ARG A 152 -26.23 2.36 3.19
N LYS A 153 -27.56 2.26 3.19
CA LYS A 153 -28.42 3.21 2.46
C LYS A 153 -28.20 4.64 2.96
N HIS A 154 -28.11 4.82 4.27
CA HIS A 154 -27.81 6.12 4.87
C HIS A 154 -26.44 6.65 4.46
N VAL A 155 -25.38 5.83 4.56
CA VAL A 155 -24.02 6.18 4.10
C VAL A 155 -24.03 6.68 2.66
N ARG A 156 -24.75 5.98 1.77
CA ARG A 156 -24.87 6.39 0.37
C ARG A 156 -25.53 7.75 0.21
N LEU A 157 -26.66 7.96 0.89
CA LEU A 157 -27.43 9.20 0.78
C LEU A 157 -26.65 10.41 1.34
N ALA A 158 -25.78 10.19 2.33
CA ALA A 158 -24.94 11.23 2.90
C ALA A 158 -23.67 11.50 2.07
N LEU A 159 -22.96 10.45 1.62
CA LEU A 159 -21.67 10.59 0.91
C LEU A 159 -21.81 10.88 -0.58
N CYS A 160 -22.71 10.19 -1.30
CA CYS A 160 -22.78 10.30 -2.76
C CYS A 160 -22.97 11.75 -3.25
N PRO A 161 -23.87 12.57 -2.67
CA PRO A 161 -23.99 13.96 -3.09
C PRO A 161 -22.69 14.75 -2.90
N GLN A 162 -21.96 14.51 -1.80
CA GLN A 162 -20.72 15.21 -1.50
C GLN A 162 -19.60 14.84 -2.47
N VAL A 163 -19.49 13.56 -2.87
CA VAL A 163 -18.39 13.11 -3.74
C VAL A 163 -18.68 13.24 -5.23
N THR A 164 -19.95 13.39 -5.62
CA THR A 164 -20.35 13.51 -7.05
C THR A 164 -20.48 14.96 -7.54
N HIS A 165 -19.94 15.93 -6.78
CA HIS A 165 -19.87 17.30 -7.26
C HIS A 165 -19.04 17.41 -8.53
N HIS A 166 -19.48 18.26 -9.46
CA HIS A 166 -18.80 18.47 -10.74
C HIS A 166 -17.32 18.83 -10.60
N ARG A 167 -16.93 19.59 -9.58
CA ARG A 167 -15.51 19.93 -9.31
C ARG A 167 -14.67 18.71 -8.94
N ILE A 168 -15.22 17.77 -8.18
CA ILE A 168 -14.53 16.53 -7.78
C ILE A 168 -14.42 15.63 -9.01
N TRP A 169 -15.52 15.47 -9.74
CA TRP A 169 -15.54 14.74 -11.01
C TRP A 169 -14.47 15.25 -11.99
N TRP A 170 -14.43 16.57 -12.18
CA TRP A 170 -13.44 17.21 -13.03
C TRP A 170 -12.02 16.96 -12.54
N GLY A 171 -11.76 17.19 -11.25
CA GLY A 171 -10.44 17.01 -10.66
C GLY A 171 -9.91 15.59 -10.80
N VAL A 172 -10.78 14.59 -10.63
CA VAL A 172 -10.45 13.17 -10.83
C VAL A 172 -10.08 12.85 -12.27
N LEU A 173 -10.89 13.31 -13.23
CA LEU A 173 -10.61 13.09 -14.65
C LEU A 173 -9.27 13.73 -15.04
N GLU A 174 -9.03 14.93 -14.55
CA GLU A 174 -7.81 15.68 -14.82
C GLU A 174 -6.59 15.00 -14.20
N GLU A 175 -6.68 14.50 -12.96
CA GLU A 175 -5.61 13.72 -12.32
C GLU A 175 -5.29 12.45 -13.11
N VAL A 176 -6.29 11.65 -13.52
CA VAL A 176 -6.05 10.43 -14.32
C VAL A 176 -5.31 10.74 -15.62
N LEU A 177 -5.75 11.78 -16.34
CA LEU A 177 -5.18 12.14 -17.63
C LEU A 177 -3.76 12.71 -17.49
N GLN A 178 -3.49 13.52 -16.48
CA GLN A 178 -2.15 14.03 -16.22
C GLN A 178 -1.20 12.93 -15.75
N ASP A 179 -1.67 12.03 -14.89
CA ASP A 179 -0.90 10.85 -14.46
C ASP A 179 -0.56 9.97 -15.66
N LEU A 180 -1.52 9.69 -16.54
CA LEU A 180 -1.27 8.92 -17.77
C LEU A 180 -0.28 9.65 -18.69
N LYS A 181 -0.45 10.97 -18.86
CA LYS A 181 0.47 11.76 -19.69
C LYS A 181 1.89 11.68 -19.15
N HIS A 182 2.06 11.82 -17.83
CA HIS A 182 3.37 11.74 -17.21
C HIS A 182 4.03 10.36 -17.44
N GLU A 183 3.26 9.28 -17.28
CA GLU A 183 3.77 7.93 -17.54
C GLU A 183 4.16 7.72 -19.01
N MET A 184 3.34 8.24 -19.93
CA MET A 184 3.65 8.20 -21.36
C MET A 184 4.91 9.02 -21.68
N ASP A 185 5.03 10.24 -21.16
CA ASP A 185 6.21 11.10 -21.34
C ASP A 185 7.50 10.41 -20.83
N CYS A 186 7.40 9.54 -19.81
CA CYS A 186 8.51 8.74 -19.29
C CYS A 186 8.84 7.51 -20.16
N LEU A 187 7.86 6.95 -20.87
CA LEU A 187 8.05 5.82 -21.76
C LEU A 187 8.54 6.33 -23.12
N ALA A 188 9.84 6.17 -23.41
CA ALA A 188 10.39 6.45 -24.73
C ALA A 188 9.97 5.36 -25.74
N CYS A 189 8.69 5.32 -26.11
CA CYS A 189 8.12 4.38 -27.09
C CYS A 189 7.72 5.12 -28.37
N HIS A 190 8.06 4.56 -29.52
CA HIS A 190 7.74 5.12 -30.85
C HIS A 190 6.79 4.22 -31.64
N SER A 191 5.90 3.50 -30.94
CA SER A 191 4.90 2.69 -31.63
C SER A 191 3.82 3.61 -32.21
N LYS A 192 3.28 3.24 -33.38
CA LYS A 192 2.16 3.99 -33.98
C LYS A 192 0.95 4.06 -33.04
N ALA A 193 0.71 3.02 -32.25
CA ALA A 193 -0.34 3.02 -31.24
C ALA A 193 -0.05 4.05 -30.14
N PHE A 194 1.19 4.14 -29.68
CA PHE A 194 1.61 5.12 -28.69
C PHE A 194 1.42 6.55 -29.20
N GLU A 195 1.90 6.88 -30.40
CA GLU A 195 1.74 8.21 -31.02
C GLU A 195 0.25 8.60 -31.17
N MET A 196 -0.60 7.66 -31.60
CA MET A 196 -2.05 7.91 -31.67
C MET A 196 -2.65 8.12 -30.28
N GLY A 197 -2.23 7.34 -29.29
CA GLY A 197 -2.64 7.50 -27.90
C GLY A 197 -2.26 8.87 -27.34
N GLU A 198 -1.04 9.34 -27.61
CA GLU A 198 -0.58 10.68 -27.21
C GLU A 198 -1.43 11.78 -27.83
N GLN A 199 -1.77 11.67 -29.12
CA GLN A 199 -2.62 12.64 -29.81
C GLN A 199 -4.04 12.69 -29.22
N ILE A 200 -4.63 11.53 -28.92
CA ILE A 200 -5.95 11.44 -28.28
C ILE A 200 -5.89 12.04 -26.87
N LEU A 201 -4.88 11.68 -26.09
CA LEU A 201 -4.68 12.19 -24.73
C LEU A 201 -4.49 13.71 -24.72
N PHE A 202 -3.65 14.23 -25.61
CA PHE A 202 -3.43 15.67 -25.78
C PHE A 202 -4.73 16.38 -26.15
N SER A 203 -5.51 15.80 -27.07
CA SER A 203 -6.82 16.35 -27.48
C SER A 203 -7.81 16.39 -26.32
N CYS A 204 -7.84 15.34 -25.50
CA CYS A 204 -8.71 15.27 -24.32
C CYS A 204 -8.31 16.30 -23.26
N ILE A 205 -7.02 16.41 -22.93
CA ILE A 205 -6.51 17.43 -22.00
C ILE A 205 -6.82 18.84 -22.54
N LYS A 206 -6.55 19.08 -23.83
CA LYS A 206 -6.82 20.36 -24.47
C LYS A 206 -8.31 20.73 -24.42
N PHE A 207 -9.19 19.76 -24.70
CA PHE A 207 -10.64 19.95 -24.60
C PHE A 207 -11.03 20.44 -23.19
N LEU A 208 -10.48 19.82 -22.14
CA LEU A 208 -10.72 20.22 -20.75
C LEU A 208 -10.10 21.59 -20.42
N THR A 209 -8.88 21.88 -20.85
CA THR A 209 -8.22 23.16 -20.56
C THR A 209 -8.86 24.35 -21.28
N ASP A 210 -9.31 24.16 -22.52
CA ASP A 210 -9.99 25.20 -23.29
C ASP A 210 -11.28 25.66 -22.58
N ILE A 211 -11.95 24.76 -21.86
CA ILE A 211 -13.13 25.05 -21.04
C ILE A 211 -12.75 25.85 -19.77
N LYS A 212 -11.53 25.67 -19.22
CA LYS A 212 -11.02 26.49 -18.11
C LYS A 212 -10.58 27.88 -18.57
N GLY A 213 -10.00 27.98 -19.76
CA GLY A 213 -9.34 29.18 -20.29
C GLY A 213 -10.28 30.32 -20.69
N SER A 214 -11.56 30.08 -20.98
CA SER A 214 -12.51 31.15 -21.34
C SER A 214 -12.91 32.07 -20.16
N SER A 215 -12.43 31.76 -18.95
CA SER A 215 -12.67 32.52 -17.72
C SER A 215 -11.73 33.72 -17.49
N SER A 216 -10.72 33.96 -18.35
CA SER A 216 -9.74 35.05 -18.15
C SER A 216 -10.19 36.42 -18.68
N ALA A 217 -11.35 36.53 -19.32
CA ALA A 217 -11.94 37.83 -19.62
C ALA A 217 -12.55 38.42 -18.33
N SER A 218 -12.07 39.60 -17.93
CA SER A 218 -12.36 40.35 -16.69
C SER A 218 -13.82 40.73 -16.44
N SER A 219 -14.78 40.16 -17.18
CA SER A 219 -16.21 40.42 -17.04
C SER A 219 -17.00 39.11 -17.05
N PRO A 220 -17.88 38.89 -16.04
CA PRO A 220 -18.83 37.79 -16.03
C PRO A 220 -19.66 37.75 -17.33
N SER A 221 -20.02 36.57 -17.82
CA SER A 221 -20.76 36.40 -19.09
C SER A 221 -22.10 37.16 -19.14
N TRP A 222 -22.72 37.44 -17.99
CA TRP A 222 -23.94 38.24 -17.87
C TRP A 222 -23.75 39.76 -17.96
N MET A 223 -22.51 40.24 -17.94
CA MET A 223 -22.13 41.65 -18.15
C MET A 223 -21.60 41.90 -19.57
N ARG A 224 -21.52 40.88 -20.42
CA ARG A 224 -21.09 41.05 -21.82
C ARG A 224 -22.26 41.62 -22.61
N PRO A 225 -22.10 42.78 -23.29
CA PRO A 225 -23.11 43.24 -24.24
C PRO A 225 -23.28 42.19 -25.34
N ASP A 226 -24.51 42.04 -25.84
CA ASP A 226 -24.81 41.13 -26.96
C ASP A 226 -23.82 41.39 -28.11
N PRO A 227 -23.17 40.36 -28.66
CA PRO A 227 -22.20 40.54 -29.73
C PRO A 227 -22.89 41.21 -30.92
N LEU A 228 -22.33 42.35 -31.36
CA LEU A 228 -22.94 43.23 -32.36
C LEU A 228 -23.08 42.59 -33.75
N ASN A 229 -22.49 41.41 -33.98
CA ASN A 229 -22.55 40.67 -35.23
C ASN A 229 -23.13 39.26 -34.99
N LYS A 230 -24.34 39.02 -35.48
CA LYS A 230 -25.08 37.72 -35.41
C LYS A 230 -24.45 36.60 -36.27
N VAL A 231 -23.14 36.58 -36.46
CA VAL A 231 -22.45 35.57 -37.29
C VAL A 231 -21.16 35.09 -36.61
N GLU A 232 -21.23 34.77 -35.33
CA GLU A 232 -20.38 33.68 -34.81
C GLU A 232 -21.26 32.44 -34.81
N LYS A 233 -20.88 31.44 -35.63
CA LYS A 233 -21.47 30.10 -35.54
C LYS A 233 -21.42 29.72 -34.07
N SER A 234 -22.59 29.46 -33.47
CA SER A 234 -22.65 28.87 -32.13
C SER A 234 -21.66 27.71 -32.10
N LEU A 235 -20.66 27.78 -31.23
CA LEU A 235 -19.73 26.67 -31.04
C LEU A 235 -20.59 25.40 -30.85
N PRO A 236 -20.28 24.29 -31.55
CA PRO A 236 -21.05 23.07 -31.36
C PRO A 236 -21.08 22.72 -29.88
N SER A 237 -22.29 22.42 -29.38
CA SER A 237 -22.54 22.21 -27.96
C SER A 237 -21.64 21.10 -27.43
N ARG A 238 -20.67 21.44 -26.58
CA ARG A 238 -19.72 20.45 -26.04
C ARG A 238 -20.39 19.54 -25.02
N LYS A 239 -20.39 18.23 -25.26
CA LYS A 239 -20.99 17.23 -24.35
C LYS A 239 -19.94 16.34 -23.71
N TRP A 240 -20.31 15.74 -22.57
CA TRP A 240 -19.49 14.70 -21.93
C TRP A 240 -19.33 13.45 -22.81
N GLU A 241 -20.24 13.24 -23.77
CA GLU A 241 -20.13 12.20 -24.80
C GLU A 241 -18.83 12.29 -25.61
N GLU A 242 -18.37 13.48 -25.99
CA GLU A 242 -17.11 13.65 -26.72
C GLU A 242 -15.90 13.21 -25.90
N VAL A 243 -15.90 13.51 -24.60
CA VAL A 243 -14.84 13.06 -23.67
C VAL A 243 -14.87 11.55 -23.54
N LEU A 244 -16.06 10.97 -23.41
CA LEU A 244 -16.24 9.52 -23.33
C LEU A 244 -15.70 8.80 -24.57
N ASP A 245 -16.00 9.31 -25.77
CA ASP A 245 -15.51 8.73 -27.02
C ASP A 245 -13.98 8.78 -27.08
N MET A 246 -13.37 9.92 -26.72
CA MET A 246 -11.90 10.03 -26.62
C MET A 246 -11.31 9.02 -25.62
N LEU A 247 -11.93 8.81 -24.46
CA LEU A 247 -11.43 7.81 -23.50
C LEU A 247 -11.61 6.37 -23.98
N VAL A 248 -12.69 6.08 -24.70
CA VAL A 248 -12.93 4.76 -25.30
C VAL A 248 -11.85 4.47 -26.34
N ASP A 249 -11.57 5.42 -27.23
CA ASP A 249 -10.52 5.30 -28.24
C ASP A 249 -9.14 5.18 -27.60
N LEU A 250 -8.86 5.98 -26.56
CA LEU A 250 -7.58 5.94 -25.84
C LEU A 250 -7.31 4.56 -25.23
N SER A 251 -8.28 3.98 -24.51
CA SER A 251 -8.12 2.63 -23.96
C SER A 251 -8.02 1.54 -25.03
N LYS A 252 -8.68 1.72 -26.18
CA LYS A 252 -8.59 0.75 -27.28
C LYS A 252 -7.22 0.78 -27.93
N VAL A 253 -6.66 1.97 -28.15
CA VAL A 253 -5.36 2.17 -28.79
C VAL A 253 -4.23 1.71 -27.88
N LEU A 254 -4.28 2.08 -26.59
CA LEU A 254 -3.24 1.76 -25.61
C LEU A 254 -3.45 0.40 -24.92
N GLY A 255 -4.54 -0.32 -25.19
CA GLY A 255 -4.93 -1.52 -24.45
C GLY A 255 -3.95 -2.71 -24.55
N GLN A 256 -3.00 -2.66 -25.48
CA GLN A 256 -1.94 -3.67 -25.60
C GLN A 256 -0.67 -3.33 -24.78
N GLU A 257 -0.57 -2.10 -24.28
CA GLU A 257 0.59 -1.60 -23.56
C GLU A 257 0.53 -1.98 -22.08
N GLN A 258 1.24 -3.04 -21.70
CA GLN A 258 1.21 -3.58 -20.33
C GLN A 258 1.64 -2.54 -19.28
N ASN A 259 2.60 -1.67 -19.63
CA ASN A 259 3.10 -0.61 -18.74
C ASN A 259 2.03 0.43 -18.35
N LEU A 260 1.00 0.61 -19.21
CA LEU A 260 -0.06 1.59 -18.98
C LEU A 260 -1.31 0.99 -18.33
N THR A 261 -1.34 -0.33 -18.10
CA THR A 261 -2.53 -1.08 -17.62
C THR A 261 -3.16 -0.45 -16.37
N TYR A 262 -2.34 0.03 -15.43
CA TYR A 262 -2.82 0.71 -14.22
C TYR A 262 -3.67 1.95 -14.58
N HIS A 263 -3.14 2.84 -15.40
CA HIS A 263 -3.83 4.08 -15.80
C HIS A 263 -5.06 3.78 -16.66
N LEU A 264 -4.97 2.80 -17.56
CA LEU A 264 -6.10 2.37 -18.38
C LEU A 264 -7.23 1.81 -17.51
N SER A 265 -6.92 1.06 -16.45
CA SER A 265 -7.92 0.58 -15.51
C SER A 265 -8.65 1.72 -14.79
N LYS A 266 -7.94 2.83 -14.48
CA LYS A 266 -8.54 4.04 -13.89
C LYS A 266 -9.44 4.76 -14.89
N LEU A 267 -9.03 4.86 -16.15
CA LEU A 267 -9.88 5.39 -17.22
C LEU A 267 -11.15 4.55 -17.39
N ASP A 268 -11.04 3.23 -17.39
CA ASP A 268 -12.19 2.32 -17.48
C ASP A 268 -13.16 2.50 -16.30
N ILE A 269 -12.64 2.73 -15.10
CA ILE A 269 -13.45 3.08 -13.94
C ILE A 269 -14.20 4.41 -14.16
N LEU A 270 -13.58 5.42 -14.77
CA LEU A 270 -14.24 6.70 -15.05
C LEU A 270 -15.30 6.62 -16.15
N LYS A 271 -15.15 5.71 -17.12
CA LYS A 271 -16.18 5.48 -18.16
C LYS A 271 -17.53 5.16 -17.54
N GLU A 272 -17.57 4.38 -16.45
CA GLU A 272 -18.80 4.07 -15.71
C GLU A 272 -19.61 5.33 -15.39
N GLY A 273 -18.96 6.37 -14.86
CA GLY A 273 -19.60 7.65 -14.55
C GLY A 273 -19.91 8.48 -15.80
N LEU A 274 -18.99 8.53 -16.78
CA LEU A 274 -19.19 9.26 -18.04
C LEU A 274 -20.42 8.78 -18.82
N TYR A 275 -20.65 7.46 -18.89
CA TYR A 275 -21.85 6.91 -19.53
C TYR A 275 -23.15 7.46 -18.94
N GLN A 276 -23.16 7.79 -17.64
CA GLN A 276 -24.35 8.32 -16.96
C GLN A 276 -24.58 9.80 -17.28
N ILE A 277 -23.50 10.55 -17.52
CA ILE A 277 -23.55 12.00 -17.74
C ILE A 277 -23.33 12.41 -19.20
N LYS A 278 -23.20 11.47 -20.13
CA LYS A 278 -22.85 11.74 -21.54
C LYS A 278 -23.68 12.83 -22.22
N ASP A 279 -24.98 12.90 -21.92
CA ASP A 279 -25.90 13.88 -22.53
C ASP A 279 -25.84 15.29 -21.90
N ILE A 280 -25.05 15.48 -20.84
CA ILE A 280 -24.91 16.75 -20.13
C ILE A 280 -23.87 17.62 -20.85
N LEU A 281 -24.12 18.93 -20.90
CA LEU A 281 -23.21 19.91 -21.49
C LEU A 281 -22.02 20.19 -20.58
N VAL A 282 -20.84 20.36 -21.17
CA VAL A 282 -19.58 20.70 -20.48
C VAL A 282 -19.31 22.21 -20.50
N GLU A 283 -20.06 22.97 -21.30
CA GLU A 283 -19.80 24.38 -21.60
C GLU A 283 -19.95 25.31 -20.38
N ARG A 284 -18.99 26.24 -20.25
CA ARG A 284 -19.00 27.33 -19.26
C ARG A 284 -19.39 28.70 -19.81
N ASP A 285 -19.47 28.85 -21.13
CA ASP A 285 -19.82 30.14 -21.77
C ASP A 285 -21.33 30.47 -21.65
N ILE A 286 -22.07 29.60 -20.95
CA ILE A 286 -23.47 29.82 -20.64
C ILE A 286 -23.60 30.68 -19.38
N SER A 287 -24.79 31.27 -19.18
CA SER A 287 -25.07 32.07 -17.99
C SER A 287 -24.72 31.29 -16.71
N HIS A 288 -24.28 31.98 -15.67
CA HIS A 288 -23.93 31.36 -14.37
C HIS A 288 -25.07 30.50 -13.76
N LYS A 289 -26.34 30.82 -14.06
CA LYS A 289 -27.48 29.97 -13.67
C LYS A 289 -27.46 28.61 -14.35
N GLU A 290 -27.08 28.58 -15.62
CA GLU A 290 -27.00 27.36 -16.41
C GLU A 290 -25.82 26.49 -16.01
N VAL A 291 -24.67 27.08 -15.70
CA VAL A 291 -23.52 26.33 -15.15
C VAL A 291 -23.89 25.62 -13.85
N ARG A 292 -24.58 26.31 -12.92
CA ARG A 292 -25.10 25.68 -11.70
C ARG A 292 -26.12 24.57 -11.99
N ARG A 293 -26.94 24.74 -13.03
CA ARG A 293 -27.90 23.72 -13.47
C ARG A 293 -27.17 22.47 -13.96
N GLN A 294 -26.15 22.62 -14.80
CA GLN A 294 -25.34 21.50 -15.29
C GLN A 294 -24.59 20.82 -14.14
N ASP A 295 -23.97 21.58 -13.24
CA ASP A 295 -23.31 21.05 -12.02
C ASP A 295 -24.29 20.20 -11.18
N TYR A 296 -25.51 20.69 -10.98
CA TYR A 296 -26.56 19.96 -10.28
C TYR A 296 -27.02 18.71 -11.05
N LEU A 297 -27.13 18.78 -12.38
CA LEU A 297 -27.51 17.62 -13.21
C LEU A 297 -26.45 16.52 -13.14
N VAL A 298 -25.15 16.85 -13.20
CA VAL A 298 -24.05 15.90 -13.02
C VAL A 298 -24.17 15.22 -11.66
N GLN A 299 -24.25 16.01 -10.59
CA GLN A 299 -24.37 15.50 -9.23
C GLN A 299 -25.61 14.59 -9.07
N LYS A 300 -26.77 15.04 -9.55
CA LYS A 300 -28.04 14.31 -9.46
C LYS A 300 -27.99 12.99 -10.23
N LYS A 301 -27.46 12.99 -11.46
CA LYS A 301 -27.34 11.76 -12.26
C LYS A 301 -26.38 10.77 -11.59
N LEU A 302 -25.16 11.21 -11.27
CA LEU A 302 -24.14 10.35 -10.66
C LEU A 302 -24.57 9.83 -9.28
N THR A 303 -25.19 10.65 -8.43
CA THR A 303 -25.71 10.21 -7.12
C THR A 303 -26.79 9.12 -7.26
N LYS A 304 -27.58 9.17 -8.33
CA LYS A 304 -28.63 8.19 -8.58
C LYS A 304 -28.08 6.90 -9.18
N SER A 305 -27.13 7.00 -10.10
CA SER A 305 -26.61 5.87 -10.88
C SER A 305 -25.49 5.10 -10.17
N LEU A 306 -24.59 5.77 -9.47
CA LEU A 306 -23.43 5.14 -8.85
C LEU A 306 -23.82 4.48 -7.52
N GLY A 307 -23.67 3.16 -7.46
CA GLY A 307 -23.98 2.32 -6.29
C GLY A 307 -22.79 2.09 -5.36
N HIS A 308 -23.00 1.35 -4.27
CA HIS A 308 -21.93 0.99 -3.31
C HIS A 308 -20.80 0.16 -3.91
N SER A 309 -21.12 -0.69 -4.88
CA SER A 309 -20.15 -1.51 -5.62
C SER A 309 -19.43 -0.74 -6.72
N SER A 310 -19.82 0.51 -6.99
CA SER A 310 -19.20 1.33 -8.03
C SER A 310 -17.77 1.65 -7.66
N LYS A 311 -16.83 1.22 -8.50
CA LYS A 311 -15.43 1.63 -8.39
C LYS A 311 -15.28 3.12 -8.71
N CYS A 312 -16.11 3.62 -9.63
CA CYS A 312 -16.12 5.04 -9.98
C CYS A 312 -16.44 5.92 -8.76
N LEU A 313 -17.52 5.59 -8.05
CA LEU A 313 -17.88 6.30 -6.82
C LEU A 313 -16.75 6.26 -5.78
N PHE A 314 -16.10 5.11 -5.64
CA PHE A 314 -15.02 4.96 -4.68
C PHE A 314 -13.80 5.80 -5.08
N THR A 315 -13.43 5.85 -6.36
CA THR A 315 -12.37 6.74 -6.86
C THR A 315 -12.69 8.22 -6.60
N LEU A 316 -13.94 8.65 -6.82
CA LEU A 316 -14.37 10.01 -6.48
C LEU A 316 -14.24 10.30 -4.98
N LEU A 317 -14.56 9.32 -4.13
CA LEU A 317 -14.39 9.43 -2.68
C LEU A 317 -12.92 9.56 -2.28
N LEU A 318 -12.02 8.78 -2.90
CA LEU A 318 -10.58 8.87 -2.62
C LEU A 318 -10.04 10.26 -2.93
N TYR A 319 -10.46 10.83 -4.07
CA TYR A 319 -10.08 12.20 -4.43
C TYR A 319 -10.68 13.23 -3.49
N TYR A 320 -11.95 13.08 -3.09
CA TYR A 320 -12.59 13.97 -2.13
C TYR A 320 -11.84 14.01 -0.79
N LEU A 321 -11.39 12.85 -0.29
CA LEU A 321 -10.72 12.75 1.01
C LEU A 321 -9.25 13.13 0.98
N HIS A 322 -8.53 12.71 -0.07
CA HIS A 322 -7.07 12.74 -0.10
C HIS A 322 -6.51 13.66 -1.18
N GLY A 323 -7.35 14.23 -2.03
CA GLY A 323 -6.94 14.98 -3.22
C GLY A 323 -6.20 14.15 -4.25
N THR A 324 -6.25 12.81 -4.13
CA THR A 324 -5.57 11.86 -5.02
C THR A 324 -6.41 10.61 -5.25
N ILE A 325 -6.25 9.98 -6.42
CA ILE A 325 -6.99 8.76 -6.83
C ILE A 325 -6.20 7.45 -6.64
N ARG A 326 -5.06 7.55 -5.99
CA ARG A 326 -4.11 6.47 -5.69
C ARG A 326 -4.81 5.29 -5.00
N ASP A 327 -4.49 4.07 -5.40
CA ASP A 327 -5.08 2.89 -4.77
C ASP A 327 -4.70 2.77 -3.29
N ILE A 328 -5.59 2.14 -2.53
CA ILE A 328 -5.37 1.84 -1.12
C ILE A 328 -5.19 0.34 -0.98
N GLU A 329 -3.94 -0.07 -0.74
CA GLU A 329 -3.57 -1.44 -0.46
C GLU A 329 -3.43 -1.68 1.04
N VAL A 330 -4.15 -2.67 1.55
CA VAL A 330 -3.99 -3.16 2.91
C VAL A 330 -3.41 -4.57 2.83
N GLU A 331 -2.13 -4.71 3.16
CA GLU A 331 -1.42 -6.00 3.02
C GLU A 331 -1.81 -7.00 4.10
N VAL A 332 -2.21 -6.49 5.27
CA VAL A 332 -2.68 -7.26 6.41
C VAL A 332 -4.03 -6.68 6.80
N GLY A 333 -5.10 -7.32 6.33
CA GLY A 333 -6.48 -6.84 6.44
C GLY A 333 -6.93 -6.50 7.86
N GLY A 334 -6.38 -7.19 8.86
CA GLY A 334 -6.71 -7.02 10.27
C GLY A 334 -8.18 -7.26 10.56
N GLY A 335 -8.70 -6.57 11.57
CA GLY A 335 -10.05 -6.82 12.05
C GLY A 335 -10.56 -5.77 13.01
N ILE A 336 -11.68 -6.10 13.64
CA ILE A 336 -12.36 -5.25 14.62
C ILE A 336 -12.52 -6.05 15.91
N TYR A 337 -12.22 -5.44 17.04
CA TYR A 337 -12.54 -6.00 18.35
C TYR A 337 -13.12 -4.93 19.26
N GLU A 338 -13.92 -5.34 20.24
CA GLU A 338 -14.50 -4.45 21.23
C GLU A 338 -13.81 -4.67 22.57
N CYS A 339 -13.46 -3.57 23.25
CA CYS A 339 -12.89 -3.61 24.59
C CYS A 339 -13.40 -2.41 25.39
N GLY A 340 -14.04 -2.66 26.53
CA GLY A 340 -14.47 -1.59 27.45
C GLY A 340 -15.46 -0.58 26.85
N GLY A 341 -16.28 -0.98 25.87
CA GLY A 341 -17.21 -0.08 25.18
C GLY A 341 -16.59 0.74 24.03
N THR A 342 -15.29 0.58 23.79
CA THR A 342 -14.59 1.14 22.63
C THR A 342 -14.40 0.06 21.58
N THR A 343 -14.69 0.39 20.33
CA THR A 343 -14.42 -0.46 19.17
C THR A 343 -13.05 -0.11 18.61
N TYR A 344 -12.19 -1.11 18.45
CA TYR A 344 -10.86 -0.97 17.90
C TYR A 344 -10.81 -1.58 16.51
N LEU A 345 -10.42 -0.80 15.51
CA LEU A 345 -10.12 -1.28 14.17
C LEU A 345 -8.63 -1.24 13.95
N TYR A 346 -8.08 -2.38 13.56
CA TYR A 346 -6.66 -2.53 13.33
C TYR A 346 -6.41 -3.09 11.93
N ILE A 347 -5.43 -2.53 11.23
CA ILE A 347 -4.96 -3.00 9.92
C ILE A 347 -3.43 -2.94 9.89
N GLY A 348 -2.79 -3.54 8.89
CA GLY A 348 -1.36 -3.42 8.79
C GLY A 348 -0.72 -3.59 7.43
N LYS A 349 0.59 -3.34 7.43
CA LYS A 349 1.46 -3.27 6.25
C LYS A 349 2.83 -3.87 6.57
N MET A 350 3.42 -4.58 5.62
CA MET A 350 4.79 -5.07 5.73
C MET A 350 5.74 -4.13 5.00
N LEU A 351 6.89 -3.91 5.61
CA LEU A 351 7.96 -3.08 5.08
C LEU A 351 9.22 -3.94 4.97
N HIS A 352 9.91 -3.84 3.84
CA HIS A 352 11.20 -4.51 3.65
C HIS A 352 12.39 -3.64 4.11
N SER A 353 12.16 -2.35 4.39
CA SER A 353 13.15 -1.41 4.92
C SER A 353 12.67 -0.77 6.23
N SER A 354 13.61 -0.53 7.15
CA SER A 354 13.38 0.15 8.44
C SER A 354 13.67 1.65 8.39
N ASP A 355 14.03 2.18 7.22
CA ASP A 355 14.30 3.61 7.08
C ASP A 355 13.06 4.45 7.46
N GLU A 356 13.29 5.60 8.09
CA GLU A 356 12.20 6.48 8.55
C GLU A 356 11.30 6.95 7.41
N GLY A 357 11.82 7.03 6.18
CA GLY A 357 11.05 7.36 4.98
C GLY A 357 10.04 6.27 4.62
N SER A 358 10.45 5.01 4.66
CA SER A 358 9.60 3.83 4.45
C SER A 358 8.57 3.68 5.55
N ILE A 359 8.97 3.87 6.81
CA ILE A 359 8.04 3.87 7.95
C ILE A 359 7.00 4.97 7.79
N LYS A 360 7.42 6.22 7.52
CA LYS A 360 6.51 7.35 7.29
C LYS A 360 5.57 7.10 6.12
N SER A 361 6.08 6.56 5.01
CA SER A 361 5.28 6.19 3.85
C SER A 361 4.24 5.11 4.18
N GLY A 362 4.63 4.09 4.95
CA GLY A 362 3.72 3.04 5.42
C GLY A 362 2.62 3.60 6.30
N ILE A 363 2.96 4.50 7.24
CA ILE A 363 1.99 5.18 8.10
C ILE A 363 1.01 6.00 7.26
N MET A 364 1.50 6.77 6.29
CA MET A 364 0.65 7.56 5.40
C MET A 364 -0.33 6.68 4.61
N GLN A 365 0.13 5.56 4.05
CA GLN A 365 -0.74 4.62 3.32
C GLN A 365 -1.80 3.98 4.22
N LEU A 366 -1.42 3.48 5.40
CA LEU A 366 -2.37 2.94 6.36
C LEU A 366 -3.36 4.00 6.84
N ASN A 367 -2.92 5.23 7.06
CA ASN A 367 -3.80 6.34 7.42
C ASN A 367 -4.86 6.61 6.35
N ARG A 368 -4.51 6.49 5.06
CA ARG A 368 -5.50 6.66 3.96
C ARG A 368 -6.61 5.63 4.08
N ALA A 369 -6.27 4.36 4.34
CA ALA A 369 -7.24 3.28 4.56
C ALA A 369 -8.10 3.53 5.82
N LEU A 370 -7.44 3.80 6.96
CA LEU A 370 -8.10 4.07 8.24
C LEU A 370 -9.08 5.26 8.15
N SER A 371 -8.71 6.32 7.43
CA SER A 371 -9.58 7.49 7.24
C SER A 371 -10.88 7.14 6.48
N VAL A 372 -10.81 6.21 5.51
CA VAL A 372 -12.01 5.74 4.79
C VAL A 372 -12.91 4.93 5.72
N TYR A 373 -12.33 4.04 6.54
CA TYR A 373 -13.09 3.30 7.55
C TYR A 373 -13.75 4.23 8.56
N GLN A 374 -13.02 5.24 9.06
CA GLN A 374 -13.53 6.22 10.00
C GLN A 374 -14.71 7.01 9.43
N LEU A 375 -14.58 7.48 8.18
CA LEU A 375 -15.65 8.19 7.50
C LEU A 375 -16.92 7.34 7.40
N VAL A 376 -16.79 6.07 6.96
CA VAL A 376 -17.94 5.18 6.81
C VAL A 376 -18.56 4.86 8.18
N TRP A 377 -17.76 4.64 9.21
CA TRP A 377 -18.25 4.42 10.58
C TRP A 377 -19.08 5.60 11.09
N GLN A 378 -18.56 6.82 10.98
CA GLN A 378 -19.23 8.04 11.40
C GLN A 378 -20.50 8.28 10.59
N THR A 379 -20.41 8.14 9.26
CA THR A 379 -21.56 8.36 8.38
C THR A 379 -22.64 7.30 8.59
N ALA A 380 -22.27 6.05 8.87
CA ALA A 380 -23.21 4.99 9.18
C ALA A 380 -23.88 5.15 10.56
N THR A 381 -23.49 6.16 11.34
CA THR A 381 -23.91 6.37 12.73
C THR A 381 -23.79 5.06 13.51
N MET A 382 -22.58 4.48 13.47
CA MET A 382 -22.25 3.30 14.26
C MET A 382 -22.10 3.68 15.73
N ASP A 383 -22.50 2.76 16.60
CA ASP A 383 -22.56 3.00 18.04
C ASP A 383 -21.17 2.85 18.66
N GLY A 384 -20.83 3.70 19.63
CA GLY A 384 -19.55 3.68 20.34
C GLY A 384 -18.42 4.47 19.66
N VAL A 385 -17.29 4.55 20.36
CA VAL A 385 -16.08 5.22 19.88
C VAL A 385 -15.26 4.23 19.05
N LEU A 386 -14.85 4.64 17.85
CA LEU A 386 -13.94 3.89 17.01
C LEU A 386 -12.51 4.39 17.17
N GLU A 387 -11.64 3.56 17.73
CA GLU A 387 -10.19 3.79 17.79
C GLU A 387 -9.49 3.04 16.65
N LEU A 388 -8.58 3.74 15.97
CA LEU A 388 -7.90 3.25 14.77
C LEU A 388 -6.43 2.95 15.08
N GLN A 389 -5.99 1.74 14.72
CA GLN A 389 -4.64 1.26 14.94
C GLN A 389 -4.01 0.78 13.63
N GLY A 390 -2.81 1.28 13.33
CA GLY A 390 -1.99 0.79 12.22
C GLY A 390 -0.85 -0.09 12.73
N HIS A 391 -0.57 -1.20 12.06
CA HIS A 391 0.53 -2.10 12.41
C HIS A 391 1.49 -2.20 11.24
N LEU A 392 2.76 -1.88 11.47
CA LEU A 392 3.83 -1.99 10.47
C LEU A 392 4.79 -3.08 10.90
N TRP A 393 5.10 -4.02 10.02
CA TRP A 393 6.10 -5.06 10.29
C TRP A 393 7.33 -4.87 9.44
N CYS A 394 8.50 -4.81 10.07
CA CYS A 394 9.76 -4.63 9.38
C CYS A 394 10.84 -5.56 9.98
N PRO A 395 11.69 -6.22 9.16
CA PRO A 395 12.75 -7.12 9.65
C PRO A 395 13.75 -6.48 10.62
N GLU A 396 14.11 -5.23 10.38
CA GLU A 396 15.20 -4.53 11.08
C GLU A 396 14.72 -3.39 11.98
N ALA A 397 13.41 -3.17 12.10
CA ALA A 397 12.88 -2.08 12.91
C ALA A 397 12.98 -2.35 14.42
N GLU A 398 13.13 -1.27 15.19
CA GLU A 398 12.93 -1.27 16.63
C GLU A 398 11.45 -1.24 16.97
N GLU A 399 11.06 -1.99 18.00
CA GLU A 399 9.67 -1.98 18.47
C GLU A 399 9.33 -0.65 19.14
N ARG A 400 8.37 0.07 18.56
CA ARG A 400 7.92 1.35 19.09
C ARG A 400 6.50 1.65 18.64
N SER A 401 5.88 2.65 19.26
CA SER A 401 4.58 3.16 18.86
C SER A 401 4.67 4.66 18.57
N LEU A 402 3.96 5.11 17.55
CA LEU A 402 3.93 6.49 17.09
C LEU A 402 2.48 6.95 16.97
N THR A 403 2.24 8.25 17.08
CA THR A 403 0.93 8.85 16.86
C THR A 403 0.96 9.72 15.61
N TYR A 404 -0.02 9.54 14.71
CA TYR A 404 -0.16 10.36 13.51
C TYR A 404 -1.64 10.66 13.27
N ARG A 405 -1.97 11.95 13.13
CA ARG A 405 -3.35 12.46 12.96
C ARG A 405 -4.37 11.90 13.97
N GLY A 406 -3.93 11.69 15.22
CA GLY A 406 -4.77 11.17 16.29
C GLY A 406 -4.89 9.64 16.34
N ASN A 407 -4.32 8.91 15.38
CA ASN A 407 -4.31 7.44 15.35
C ASN A 407 -2.97 6.88 15.85
N VAL A 408 -2.99 5.66 16.40
CA VAL A 408 -1.80 4.98 16.92
C VAL A 408 -1.24 4.02 15.87
N TYR A 409 0.08 4.05 15.69
CA TYR A 409 0.80 3.17 14.78
C TYR A 409 1.86 2.39 15.54
N HIS A 410 1.75 1.08 15.51
CA HIS A 410 2.71 0.17 16.12
C HIS A 410 3.69 -0.33 15.07
N ILE A 411 4.98 -0.16 15.34
CA ILE A 411 6.06 -0.68 14.52
C ILE A 411 6.58 -1.93 15.23
N HIS A 412 6.47 -3.04 14.53
CA HIS A 412 6.84 -4.37 14.98
C HIS A 412 8.07 -4.81 14.24
N ARG A 413 9.00 -5.39 14.98
CA ARG A 413 10.06 -6.18 14.37
C ARG A 413 9.48 -7.50 13.89
N LEU A 414 9.79 -7.91 12.65
CA LEU A 414 9.53 -9.30 12.24
C LEU A 414 10.49 -10.20 13.03
N ARG A 415 10.03 -10.65 14.19
CA ARG A 415 10.78 -11.57 15.04
C ARG A 415 10.54 -12.99 14.53
N PRO A 416 11.59 -13.72 14.11
CA PRO A 416 11.50 -15.18 14.04
C PRO A 416 11.46 -15.71 15.48
N HIS A 417 10.26 -15.73 16.08
CA HIS A 417 10.04 -15.99 17.51
C HIS A 417 10.47 -17.40 17.98
N ARG A 418 10.98 -18.25 17.09
CA ARG A 418 11.60 -19.54 17.41
C ARG A 418 13.13 -19.58 17.39
N MET A 419 13.84 -18.46 17.18
CA MET A 419 15.31 -18.46 17.29
C MET A 419 15.83 -18.42 18.75
N VAL A 420 15.02 -17.98 19.72
CA VAL A 420 15.48 -17.78 21.10
C VAL A 420 15.08 -18.92 22.05
N PHE A 421 13.93 -19.57 21.84
CA PHE A 421 13.45 -20.60 22.78
C PHE A 421 14.07 -21.99 22.61
N LEU A 422 14.90 -22.21 21.57
CA LEU A 422 15.69 -23.45 21.41
C LEU A 422 17.18 -23.27 21.76
N MET A 423 17.60 -22.06 22.15
CA MET A 423 18.98 -21.78 22.57
C MET A 423 19.17 -21.86 24.10
N ASN A 424 18.11 -21.91 24.90
CA ASN A 424 18.20 -22.01 26.37
C ASN A 424 18.58 -23.40 26.90
N GLY A 425 19.26 -24.22 26.09
CA GLY A 425 19.99 -25.41 26.55
C GLY A 425 21.50 -25.21 26.67
N VAL A 426 22.08 -24.16 26.06
CA VAL A 426 23.53 -23.92 26.11
C VAL A 426 23.82 -22.42 26.16
N ARG A 427 24.61 -22.00 27.15
CA ARG A 427 24.97 -20.61 27.44
C ARG A 427 25.39 -19.85 26.18
N SER A 428 24.66 -18.78 25.86
CA SER A 428 24.94 -17.89 24.74
C SER A 428 26.13 -16.96 25.02
N TRP A 429 27.06 -16.88 24.07
CA TRP A 429 27.89 -15.68 23.87
C TRP A 429 27.24 -14.85 22.75
N PRO A 430 27.25 -13.51 22.84
CA PRO A 430 26.69 -12.66 21.79
C PRO A 430 27.61 -12.68 20.57
N ILE A 431 27.05 -13.01 19.40
CA ILE A 431 27.72 -12.79 18.12
C ILE A 431 27.49 -11.33 17.75
N THR A 432 28.49 -10.49 18.00
CA THR A 432 28.60 -9.17 17.39
C THR A 432 29.15 -9.36 15.98
N ILE A 433 28.34 -9.12 14.94
CA ILE A 433 28.82 -9.07 13.56
C ILE A 433 29.42 -7.68 13.35
N HIS A 434 30.74 -7.56 13.48
CA HIS A 434 31.46 -6.39 12.98
C HIS A 434 31.63 -6.51 11.47
N ALA A 435 31.18 -5.49 10.74
CA ALA A 435 31.57 -5.27 9.35
C ALA A 435 33.09 -5.07 9.28
N LEU A 436 33.76 -5.81 8.40
CA LEU A 436 35.17 -5.62 8.09
C LEU A 436 35.30 -5.14 6.65
N ASP A 437 35.72 -3.88 6.53
CA ASP A 437 36.21 -3.27 5.30
C ASP A 437 37.64 -3.74 4.98
N HIS A 438 37.86 -4.01 3.69
CA HIS A 438 39.12 -3.98 2.92
C HIS A 438 40.13 -5.16 2.96
N PRO A 439 40.91 -5.34 1.85
CA PRO A 439 41.18 -6.65 1.25
C PRO A 439 42.65 -7.11 1.35
N GLU A 440 42.88 -8.33 0.86
CA GLU A 440 44.18 -8.98 0.56
C GLU A 440 45.06 -9.38 1.76
N LYS A 441 45.07 -10.69 2.04
CA LYS A 441 46.29 -11.52 2.13
C LYS A 441 45.93 -13.00 2.25
N GLU A 442 46.36 -13.78 1.27
CA GLU A 442 46.43 -15.24 1.34
C GLU A 442 47.38 -15.68 2.45
N VAL A 443 46.94 -16.58 3.35
CA VAL A 443 47.84 -17.47 4.10
C VAL A 443 47.19 -18.84 4.28
N VAL A 444 47.64 -19.76 3.43
CA VAL A 444 47.99 -21.18 3.65
C VAL A 444 47.40 -21.90 4.89
N PHE A 445 46.62 -22.94 4.63
CA PHE A 445 46.32 -24.02 5.59
C PHE A 445 47.46 -25.05 5.65
N PRO A 446 47.84 -25.50 6.85
CA PRO A 446 48.15 -26.90 7.06
C PRO A 446 47.28 -27.52 8.16
N GLY A 447 46.90 -28.78 7.93
CA GLY A 447 45.94 -29.52 8.76
C GLY A 447 46.51 -30.18 10.01
N LYS A 448 45.60 -30.97 10.61
CA LYS A 448 45.70 -31.78 11.84
C LYS A 448 45.79 -30.98 13.13
N CYS A 449 44.69 -30.97 13.88
CA CYS A 449 44.72 -30.77 15.33
C CYS A 449 44.31 -32.08 16.02
N GLU A 450 45.27 -32.65 16.74
CA GLU A 450 45.07 -33.66 17.78
C GLU A 450 44.17 -33.11 18.89
N ILE A 451 43.37 -34.00 19.49
CA ILE A 451 42.60 -33.74 20.69
C ILE A 451 43.56 -33.78 21.87
N THR A 452 43.69 -32.68 22.62
CA THR A 452 44.32 -32.66 23.94
C THR A 452 43.30 -32.20 24.96
N LEU A 453 42.82 -33.14 25.79
CA LEU A 453 42.05 -32.84 26.99
C LEU A 453 43.00 -32.29 28.05
N VAL A 454 42.75 -31.07 28.51
CA VAL A 454 43.41 -30.51 29.70
C VAL A 454 42.33 -30.35 30.77
N ASP A 455 42.41 -31.23 31.77
CA ASP A 455 41.69 -31.12 33.04
C ASP A 455 42.20 -29.91 33.82
N GLN A 456 41.28 -29.11 34.38
CA GLN A 456 41.62 -28.12 35.41
C GLN A 456 40.69 -28.21 36.62
N PRO A 457 41.21 -27.93 37.83
CA PRO A 457 40.78 -28.58 39.06
C PRO A 457 39.62 -27.89 39.77
N GLN A 458 38.91 -28.72 40.55
CA GLN A 458 37.86 -28.36 41.49
C GLN A 458 38.25 -27.20 42.43
N ARG A 459 37.41 -26.16 42.49
CA ARG A 459 37.36 -25.24 43.63
C ARG A 459 36.27 -25.69 44.60
N GLN A 460 36.72 -26.01 45.81
CA GLN A 460 35.92 -26.45 46.95
C GLN A 460 34.94 -25.36 47.43
N ARG A 461 33.77 -25.84 47.86
CA ARG A 461 32.76 -25.12 48.62
C ARG A 461 33.23 -24.97 50.07
N THR A 462 33.07 -23.79 50.65
CA THR A 462 32.85 -23.63 52.09
C THR A 462 31.60 -22.78 52.29
N ALA A 463 30.73 -23.23 53.19
CA ALA A 463 29.52 -22.57 53.67
C ALA A 463 29.66 -22.41 55.21
N PRO A 464 28.60 -22.01 55.93
CA PRO A 464 28.22 -20.64 56.23
C PRO A 464 28.42 -20.30 57.73
N TRP A 465 28.45 -19.01 58.06
CA TRP A 465 28.42 -18.53 59.46
C TRP A 465 27.02 -18.00 59.80
N ALA A 466 26.46 -18.52 60.90
CA ALA A 466 25.36 -17.94 61.65
C ALA A 466 25.62 -18.20 63.14
N GLY A 467 25.34 -17.20 63.99
CA GLY A 467 25.07 -17.39 65.42
C GLY A 467 25.94 -16.60 66.40
N ASP A 468 25.29 -15.60 67.01
CA ASP A 468 25.25 -15.30 68.45
C ASP A 468 26.28 -14.36 69.12
N ASP A 469 25.75 -13.17 69.46
CA ASP A 469 25.52 -12.61 70.81
C ASP A 469 26.65 -12.11 71.76
N GLU A 470 26.25 -11.05 72.48
CA GLU A 470 26.77 -10.47 73.75
C GLU A 470 28.13 -9.73 73.82
N ARG A 471 28.09 -8.38 73.78
CA ARG A 471 28.17 -7.45 74.94
C ARG A 471 28.34 -5.99 74.54
#